data_AF-A0A015U628-F1
#
_entry.id   AF-A0A015U628-F1
#
_cell.length_a   1.000
_cell.length_b   1.000
_cell.length_c   1.000
_cell.angle_alpha   90.00
_cell.angle_beta   90.00
_cell.angle_gamma   90.00
#
_symmetry.space_group_name_H-M   'P 1'
#
loop_
_entity.id
_entity.type
_entity.pdbx_description
1 polymer ?
#
loop_
_entity_poly.entity_id
_entity_poly.type
_entity_poly.pdbx_seq_one_letter_code
_entity_poly.pdbx_strand_id
1 'polypeptide(L)'
;MYTIHRVLGTLLSILFLVWFLSAFVMMYHGFPRASQAEKLEKLEPLSPSLPSVSEITSRLPEGEKVKGIRLDRYLGQTIFHIHTDKGEHNLPADSVQALPVIDGSRIHRVASLWCNAPIDRIDTLNRLDQWIPFGSLKREFPIYKFHFADTEKHQLYIGSQSGEVLQFTTRNERFWAWLGAIPHWVYFTWLRQDAALWSITVIWLSGIGCLMTIAGLWVGIDVWRRSRKQKGKFSPYRKKWYHWHYVTGIVFGLFVLTFCFSGMMSLAEVPAWISKPVLDRNPTREIKKGAPKPDQYLLDYRQILTEYPDVRQVEWSNFRSKPYYIVKRSEGDLYIDASDSLPHPLKLDEKQVTDAVRTIHGDSIHLKVELIDKFETYYRDMSRMYRDRSLLPVWKITVDDPDHSCYYIHPETATVRYVNSTARWKYWMYTALHRLRIQGLNSSPTLRKSVLWVLLLGGTVCSLSGVVLGVRYIERKCRKKTRR
;
A
#
# COMPACT_ATOMS: atom_id res chain seq x y z
N MET A 1 8.54 -32.08 18.97
CA MET A 1 7.27 -31.34 18.84
C MET A 1 6.72 -30.80 20.16
N TYR A 2 6.36 -31.63 21.14
CA TYR A 2 5.81 -31.15 22.44
C TYR A 2 6.66 -30.08 23.13
N THR A 3 7.98 -30.29 23.26
CA THR A 3 8.89 -29.31 23.87
C THR A 3 8.95 -28.01 23.08
N ILE A 4 9.07 -28.10 21.75
CA ILE A 4 9.11 -26.95 20.84
C ILE A 4 7.86 -26.10 21.01
N HIS A 5 6.67 -26.71 20.90
CA HIS A 5 5.40 -26.00 21.06
C HIS A 5 5.27 -25.37 22.45
N ARG A 6 5.67 -26.07 23.51
CA ARG A 6 5.62 -25.52 24.88
C ARG A 6 6.53 -24.31 25.05
N VAL A 7 7.79 -24.38 24.60
CA VAL A 7 8.77 -23.29 24.77
C VAL A 7 8.36 -22.10 23.91
N LEU A 8 8.17 -22.30 22.60
CA LEU A 8 7.80 -21.22 21.70
C LEU A 8 6.42 -20.66 22.02
N GLY A 9 5.44 -21.50 22.35
CA GLY A 9 4.09 -21.09 22.76
C GLY A 9 4.09 -20.24 24.03
N THR A 10 4.98 -20.52 24.98
CA THR A 10 5.12 -19.68 26.18
C THR A 10 5.66 -18.30 25.82
N LEU A 11 6.63 -18.21 24.90
CA LEU A 11 7.27 -16.94 24.53
C LEU A 11 6.42 -16.09 23.57
N LEU A 12 5.78 -16.73 22.58
CA LEU A 12 5.12 -16.04 21.46
C LEU A 12 3.61 -15.88 21.64
N SER A 13 3.00 -16.53 22.64
CA SER A 13 1.54 -16.42 22.83
C SER A 13 1.07 -14.99 23.08
N ILE A 14 1.83 -14.18 23.82
CA ILE A 14 1.51 -12.77 24.05
C ILE A 14 1.63 -11.95 22.77
N LEU A 15 2.66 -12.21 21.97
CA LEU A 15 2.84 -11.58 20.66
C LEU A 15 1.64 -11.90 19.75
N PHE A 16 1.27 -13.19 19.64
CA PHE A 16 0.13 -13.60 18.82
C PHE A 16 -1.18 -13.01 19.34
N LEU A 17 -1.37 -12.92 20.66
CA LEU A 17 -2.55 -12.30 21.26
C LEU A 17 -2.66 -10.84 20.85
N VAL A 18 -1.60 -10.05 21.05
CA VAL A 18 -1.56 -8.64 20.64
C VAL A 18 -1.76 -8.50 19.13
N TRP A 19 -1.13 -9.37 18.34
CA TRP A 19 -1.20 -9.35 16.88
C TRP A 19 -2.61 -9.67 16.33
N PHE A 20 -3.34 -10.60 16.95
CA PHE A 20 -4.75 -10.86 16.61
C PHE A 20 -5.68 -9.72 17.04
N LEU A 21 -5.48 -9.19 18.25
CA LEU A 21 -6.27 -8.05 18.73
C LEU A 21 -6.06 -6.81 17.85
N SER A 22 -4.83 -6.57 17.42
CA SER A 22 -4.50 -5.44 16.55
C SER A 22 -5.06 -5.60 15.13
N ALA A 23 -5.25 -6.84 14.67
CA ALA A 23 -5.89 -7.11 13.39
C ALA A 23 -7.35 -6.63 13.35
N PHE A 24 -8.10 -6.75 14.46
CA PHE A 24 -9.46 -6.21 14.55
C PHE A 24 -9.48 -4.70 14.35
N VAL A 25 -8.56 -3.98 15.02
CA VAL A 25 -8.45 -2.52 14.89
C VAL A 25 -8.11 -2.13 13.45
N MET A 26 -7.18 -2.86 12.83
CA MET A 26 -6.74 -2.64 11.46
C MET A 26 -7.81 -2.86 10.38
N MET A 27 -8.92 -3.52 10.71
CA MET A 27 -10.06 -3.62 9.79
C MET A 27 -10.80 -2.29 9.61
N TYR A 28 -10.58 -1.33 10.50
CA TYR A 28 -11.27 -0.04 10.55
C TYR A 28 -10.31 1.16 10.53
N HIS A 29 -9.15 1.03 11.18
CA HIS A 29 -8.17 2.11 11.33
C HIS A 29 -6.80 1.71 10.76
N GLY A 30 -6.23 2.59 9.94
CA GLY A 30 -4.88 2.42 9.40
C GLY A 30 -3.81 3.12 10.24
N PHE A 31 -2.56 3.04 9.77
CA PHE A 31 -1.54 3.99 10.21
C PHE A 31 -1.82 5.34 9.54
N PRO A 32 -1.85 6.46 10.28
CA PRO A 32 -2.21 7.76 9.73
C PRO A 32 -1.18 8.23 8.69
N ARG A 33 -1.65 8.98 7.68
CA ARG A 33 -0.86 9.47 6.55
C ARG A 33 -1.51 10.75 6.02
N ALA A 34 -0.71 11.72 5.60
CA ALA A 34 -1.17 12.76 4.70
C ALA A 34 -1.43 12.13 3.32
N SER A 35 -2.71 11.89 3.00
CA SER A 35 -3.12 11.18 1.78
C SER A 35 -2.91 12.03 0.53
N GLN A 36 -2.78 11.37 -0.63
CA GLN A 36 -2.67 12.08 -1.91
C GLN A 36 -3.94 12.88 -2.24
N ALA A 37 -5.11 12.39 -1.83
CA ALA A 37 -6.37 13.11 -1.98
C ALA A 37 -6.36 14.42 -1.18
N GLU A 38 -5.97 14.38 0.10
CA GLU A 38 -5.83 15.60 0.91
C GLU A 38 -4.81 16.56 0.30
N LYS A 39 -3.65 16.06 -0.16
CA LYS A 39 -2.66 16.89 -0.85
C LYS A 39 -3.25 17.60 -2.07
N LEU A 40 -4.01 16.88 -2.89
CA LEU A 40 -4.67 17.42 -4.08
C LEU A 40 -5.73 18.48 -3.71
N GLU A 41 -6.51 18.25 -2.66
CA GLU A 41 -7.50 19.21 -2.15
C GLU A 41 -6.86 20.53 -1.68
N LYS A 42 -5.57 20.52 -1.31
CA LYS A 42 -4.83 21.73 -0.91
C LYS A 42 -4.21 22.49 -2.09
N LEU A 43 -4.26 21.97 -3.32
CA LEU A 43 -3.78 22.69 -4.49
C LEU A 43 -4.78 23.74 -4.93
N GLU A 44 -4.30 24.83 -5.51
CA GLU A 44 -5.16 25.87 -6.09
C GLU A 44 -5.53 25.50 -7.55
N PRO A 45 -6.67 25.98 -8.07
CA PRO A 45 -6.96 25.88 -9.49
C PRO A 45 -5.88 26.55 -10.35
N LEU A 46 -5.56 25.95 -11.48
CA LEU A 46 -4.61 26.43 -12.46
C LEU A 46 -5.27 27.51 -13.35
N SER A 47 -4.51 28.58 -13.64
CA SER A 47 -4.92 29.60 -14.62
C SER A 47 -4.58 29.16 -16.04
N PRO A 48 -5.39 29.50 -17.06
CA PRO A 48 -5.06 29.21 -18.46
C PRO A 48 -3.92 30.08 -19.00
N SER A 49 -3.60 31.21 -18.35
CA SER A 49 -2.51 32.11 -18.76
C SER A 49 -1.15 31.57 -18.32
N LEU A 50 -0.66 30.55 -19.02
CA LEU A 50 0.60 29.87 -18.76
C LEU A 50 1.46 29.76 -20.04
N PRO A 51 2.79 29.61 -19.89
CA PRO A 51 3.69 29.42 -21.04
C PRO A 51 3.45 28.09 -21.74
N SER A 52 3.97 27.94 -22.95
CA SER A 52 3.92 26.63 -23.62
C SER A 52 4.86 25.64 -22.93
N VAL A 53 4.58 24.34 -23.09
CA VAL A 53 5.46 23.29 -22.54
C VAL A 53 6.85 23.36 -23.18
N SER A 54 6.93 23.69 -24.47
CA SER A 54 8.19 23.88 -25.18
C SER A 54 9.07 24.96 -24.53
N GLU A 55 8.48 26.10 -24.16
CA GLU A 55 9.18 27.20 -23.48
C GLU A 55 9.67 26.82 -22.08
N ILE A 56 8.92 25.98 -21.36
CA ILE A 56 9.40 25.45 -20.08
C ILE A 56 10.54 24.46 -20.29
N THR A 57 10.39 23.53 -21.23
CA THR A 57 11.40 22.48 -21.46
C THR A 57 12.70 23.00 -22.06
N SER A 58 12.69 24.17 -22.74
CA SER A 58 13.92 24.81 -23.22
C SER A 58 14.80 25.37 -22.11
N ARG A 59 14.26 25.53 -20.89
CA ARG A 59 15.01 25.94 -19.69
C ARG A 59 15.76 24.78 -19.04
N LEU A 60 15.57 23.55 -19.50
CA LEU A 60 16.28 22.38 -19.00
C LEU A 60 17.71 22.32 -19.53
N PRO A 61 18.64 21.67 -18.81
CA PRO A 61 19.99 21.43 -19.31
C PRO A 61 20.00 20.64 -20.63
N GLU A 62 20.93 20.99 -21.53
CA GLU A 62 21.05 20.33 -22.83
C GLU A 62 21.29 18.81 -22.70
N GLY A 63 20.63 18.04 -23.57
CA GLY A 63 20.78 16.59 -23.65
C GLY A 63 20.03 15.78 -22.59
N GLU A 64 19.24 16.42 -21.72
CA GLU A 64 18.31 15.70 -20.83
C GLU A 64 17.02 15.30 -21.54
N LYS A 65 16.61 14.04 -21.36
CA LYS A 65 15.37 13.51 -21.93
C LYS A 65 14.26 13.56 -20.91
N VAL A 66 13.21 14.32 -21.22
CA VAL A 66 11.99 14.38 -20.40
C VAL A 66 11.31 13.02 -20.36
N LYS A 67 11.05 12.53 -19.15
CA LYS A 67 10.35 11.26 -18.86
C LYS A 67 8.96 11.48 -18.26
N GLY A 68 8.71 12.64 -17.68
CA GLY A 68 7.40 13.00 -17.12
C GLY A 68 7.34 14.48 -16.78
N ILE A 69 6.14 15.04 -16.90
CA ILE A 69 5.84 16.42 -16.53
C ILE A 69 4.58 16.40 -15.67
N ARG A 70 4.60 17.16 -14.58
CA ARG A 70 3.44 17.47 -13.75
C ARG A 70 3.41 18.97 -13.52
N LEU A 71 2.23 19.55 -13.63
CA LEU A 71 1.97 20.96 -13.37
C LEU A 71 0.96 21.06 -12.24
N ASP A 72 1.28 21.84 -11.22
CA ASP A 72 0.33 22.20 -10.18
C ASP A 72 0.58 23.60 -9.64
N ARG A 73 -0.40 24.09 -8.87
CA ARG A 73 -0.34 25.39 -8.20
C ARG A 73 -0.50 25.22 -6.70
N TYR A 74 0.46 25.73 -5.96
CA TYR A 74 0.49 25.63 -4.50
C TYR A 74 1.01 26.90 -3.84
N LEU A 75 0.20 27.50 -2.96
CA LEU A 75 0.49 28.75 -2.26
C LEU A 75 0.86 29.90 -3.22
N GLY A 76 0.01 30.12 -4.22
CA GLY A 76 0.13 31.19 -5.20
C GLY A 76 1.19 30.98 -6.28
N GLN A 77 1.96 29.89 -6.23
CA GLN A 77 2.99 29.59 -7.22
C GLN A 77 2.60 28.41 -8.09
N THR A 78 2.76 28.58 -9.40
CA THR A 78 2.54 27.53 -10.40
C THR A 78 3.89 26.95 -10.80
N ILE A 79 4.09 25.65 -10.59
CA ILE A 79 5.37 24.97 -10.80
C ILE A 79 5.19 23.78 -11.75
N PHE A 80 6.12 23.67 -12.70
CA PHE A 80 6.33 22.48 -13.52
C PHE A 80 7.37 21.59 -12.84
N HIS A 81 6.93 20.41 -12.44
CA HIS A 81 7.75 19.32 -11.94
C HIS A 81 8.12 18.42 -13.12
N ILE A 82 9.38 18.41 -13.51
CA ILE A 82 9.88 17.67 -14.68
C ILE A 82 10.87 16.60 -14.23
N HIS A 83 10.51 15.34 -14.50
CA HIS A 83 11.39 14.20 -14.34
C HIS A 83 12.13 13.93 -15.65
N THR A 84 13.46 13.85 -15.60
CA THR A 84 14.32 13.54 -16.74
C THR A 84 15.05 12.21 -16.56
N ASP A 85 15.86 11.81 -17.53
CA ASP A 85 16.78 10.69 -17.37
C ASP A 85 17.93 10.94 -16.40
N LYS A 86 18.21 12.20 -16.05
CA LYS A 86 19.30 12.58 -15.15
C LYS A 86 18.85 13.09 -13.77
N GLY A 87 17.61 13.57 -13.62
CA GLY A 87 17.15 14.10 -12.34
C GLY A 87 15.71 14.62 -12.33
N GLU A 88 15.36 15.34 -11.27
CA GLU A 88 14.10 16.08 -11.12
C GLU A 88 14.39 17.57 -11.17
N HIS A 89 13.58 18.33 -11.90
CA HIS A 89 13.68 19.77 -12.02
C HIS A 89 12.33 20.41 -11.68
N ASN A 90 12.35 21.42 -10.81
CA ASN A 90 11.19 22.25 -10.51
C ASN A 90 11.38 23.59 -11.22
N LEU A 91 10.47 23.95 -12.11
CA LEU A 91 10.55 25.18 -12.89
C LEU A 91 9.29 26.03 -12.66
N PRO A 92 9.40 27.26 -12.16
CA PRO A 92 8.28 28.19 -12.10
C PRO A 92 7.71 28.43 -13.50
N ALA A 93 6.38 28.53 -13.60
CA ALA A 93 5.73 28.84 -14.88
C ALA A 93 6.24 30.18 -15.44
N ASP A 94 6.19 31.22 -14.62
CA ASP A 94 6.78 32.52 -14.94
C ASP A 94 8.31 32.47 -14.75
N SER A 95 9.08 32.73 -15.81
CA SER A 95 10.55 32.68 -15.80
C SER A 95 11.18 33.72 -14.88
N VAL A 96 10.47 34.81 -14.59
CA VAL A 96 10.94 35.88 -13.71
C VAL A 96 10.76 35.49 -12.23
N GLN A 97 9.88 34.53 -11.95
CA GLN A 97 9.68 34.04 -10.60
C GLN A 97 10.80 33.07 -10.21
N ALA A 98 11.41 33.34 -9.07
CA ALA A 98 12.29 32.36 -8.43
C ALA A 98 11.47 31.19 -7.87
N LEU A 99 12.11 30.03 -7.73
CA LEU A 99 11.54 28.94 -6.95
C LEU A 99 11.20 29.42 -5.54
N PRO A 100 10.17 28.84 -4.91
CA PRO A 100 9.88 29.16 -3.53
C PRO A 100 11.07 28.99 -2.61
N VAL A 101 11.40 30.05 -1.90
CA VAL A 101 12.23 29.95 -0.72
C VAL A 101 11.43 29.21 0.35
N ILE A 102 11.98 28.10 0.82
CA ILE A 102 11.41 27.34 1.94
C ILE A 102 11.89 28.00 3.23
N ASP A 103 11.20 29.07 3.62
CA ASP A 103 11.46 29.80 4.87
C ASP A 103 10.37 29.49 5.92
N GLY A 104 10.58 30.02 7.14
CA GLY A 104 9.59 29.87 8.21
C GLY A 104 8.21 30.40 7.81
N SER A 105 8.14 31.52 7.07
CA SER A 105 6.87 32.12 6.67
C SER A 105 6.07 31.18 5.73
N ARG A 106 6.73 30.56 4.75
CA ARG A 106 6.11 29.57 3.85
C ARG A 106 5.67 28.33 4.62
N ILE A 107 6.50 27.81 5.53
CA ILE A 107 6.15 26.63 6.34
C ILE A 107 4.92 26.91 7.21
N HIS A 108 4.80 28.11 7.80
CA HIS A 108 3.61 28.53 8.53
C HIS A 108 2.37 28.65 7.64
N ARG A 109 2.51 29.14 6.40
CA ARG A 109 1.39 29.17 5.43
C ARG A 109 0.95 27.77 5.04
N VAL A 110 1.89 26.84 4.79
CA VAL A 110 1.59 25.42 4.58
C VAL A 110 0.80 24.87 5.77
N ALA A 111 1.27 25.10 6.99
CA ALA A 111 0.59 24.61 8.19
C ALA A 111 -0.85 25.14 8.30
N SER A 112 -1.05 26.44 8.04
CA SER A 112 -2.36 27.09 8.08
C SER A 112 -3.33 26.56 7.02
N LEU A 113 -2.82 26.22 5.82
CA LEU A 113 -3.64 25.63 4.74
C LEU A 113 -4.15 24.21 5.07
N TRP A 114 -3.37 23.47 5.86
CA TRP A 114 -3.72 22.11 6.27
C TRP A 114 -4.68 22.10 7.46
N CYS A 115 -4.53 23.01 8.42
CA CYS A 115 -5.42 23.15 9.56
C CYS A 115 -5.58 24.62 9.97
N ASN A 116 -6.83 25.08 10.01
CA ASN A 116 -7.18 26.48 10.35
C ASN A 116 -7.18 26.74 11.88
N ALA A 117 -6.90 25.74 12.70
CA ALA A 117 -6.91 25.89 14.14
C ALA A 117 -5.66 26.64 14.65
N PRO A 118 -5.72 27.26 15.84
CA PRO A 118 -4.53 27.88 16.44
C PRO A 118 -3.41 26.85 16.65
N ILE A 119 -2.18 27.27 16.37
CA ILE A 119 -0.98 26.47 16.64
C ILE A 119 -0.65 26.62 18.13
N ASP A 120 -0.66 25.51 18.87
CA ASP A 120 -0.30 25.45 20.29
C ASP A 120 1.23 25.45 20.47
N ARG A 121 1.93 24.69 19.62
CA ARG A 121 3.37 24.46 19.72
C ARG A 121 3.96 24.04 18.38
N ILE A 122 5.21 24.41 18.15
CA ILE A 122 6.02 23.91 17.03
C ILE A 122 7.30 23.27 17.59
N ASP A 123 7.54 22.01 17.25
CA ASP A 123 8.79 21.32 17.57
C ASP A 123 9.70 21.24 16.34
N THR A 124 11.01 21.35 16.56
CA THR A 124 12.03 21.08 15.54
C THR A 124 12.62 19.69 15.78
N LEU A 125 12.35 18.76 14.86
CA LEU A 125 12.78 17.37 14.96
C LEU A 125 14.06 17.12 14.16
N ASN A 126 15.13 16.78 14.86
CA ASN A 126 16.39 16.26 14.27
C ASN A 126 16.49 14.73 14.34
N ARG A 127 15.39 14.07 14.71
CA ARG A 127 15.26 12.61 14.79
C ARG A 127 13.85 12.21 14.39
N LEU A 128 13.71 11.04 13.79
CA LEU A 128 12.41 10.49 13.42
C LEU A 128 11.65 10.06 14.68
N ASP A 129 10.35 10.35 14.72
CA ASP A 129 9.45 9.90 15.79
C ASP A 129 8.52 8.76 15.30
N GLN A 130 7.63 8.29 16.18
CA GLN A 130 6.72 7.18 15.92
C GLN A 130 5.76 7.39 14.74
N TRP A 131 5.50 8.64 14.33
CA TRP A 131 4.55 8.98 13.28
C TRP A 131 5.21 9.16 11.91
N ILE A 132 6.52 9.36 11.89
CA ILE A 132 7.36 9.42 10.69
C ILE A 132 8.51 8.40 10.75
N PRO A 133 8.25 7.09 10.93
CA PRO A 133 9.31 6.11 11.24
C PRO A 133 10.17 5.69 10.04
N PHE A 134 10.07 6.38 8.90
CA PHE A 134 10.68 5.98 7.64
C PHE A 134 12.07 6.61 7.47
N GLY A 135 13.13 5.79 7.39
CA GLY A 135 14.52 6.27 7.31
C GLY A 135 14.81 7.22 6.15
N SER A 136 14.05 7.13 5.04
CA SER A 136 14.17 8.05 3.90
C SER A 136 13.86 9.51 4.26
N LEU A 137 13.03 9.76 5.29
CA LEU A 137 12.66 11.10 5.73
C LEU A 137 13.81 11.83 6.45
N LYS A 138 14.92 11.16 6.75
CA LYS A 138 16.11 11.83 7.32
C LYS A 138 16.68 12.91 6.40
N ARG A 139 16.45 12.80 5.09
CA ARG A 139 16.84 13.82 4.10
C ARG A 139 16.09 15.14 4.26
N GLU A 140 14.97 15.14 4.99
CA GLU A 140 14.12 16.32 5.19
C GLU A 140 14.46 17.09 6.48
N PHE A 141 15.47 16.65 7.23
CA PHE A 141 15.82 17.27 8.50
C PHE A 141 16.37 18.71 8.36
N PRO A 142 16.11 19.58 9.36
CA PRO A 142 15.15 19.38 10.46
C PRO A 142 13.70 19.27 9.97
N ILE A 143 12.86 18.50 10.66
CA ILE A 143 11.41 18.41 10.36
C ILE A 143 10.65 19.26 11.37
N TYR A 144 9.78 20.15 10.90
CA TYR A 144 8.92 20.96 11.77
C TYR A 144 7.61 20.24 12.06
N LYS A 145 7.32 20.07 13.35
CA LYS A 145 6.09 19.42 13.83
C LYS A 145 5.19 20.46 14.47
N PHE A 146 4.07 20.72 13.82
CA PHE A 146 3.03 21.62 14.31
C PHE A 146 2.02 20.84 15.15
N HIS A 147 1.71 21.35 16.34
CA HIS A 147 0.64 20.86 17.20
C HIS A 147 -0.48 21.90 17.20
N PHE A 148 -1.68 21.47 16.84
CA PHE A 148 -2.85 22.35 16.79
C PHE A 148 -3.68 22.23 18.08
N ALA A 149 -4.27 23.36 18.50
CA ALA A 149 -5.03 23.48 19.73
C ALA A 149 -6.46 22.93 19.64
N ASP A 150 -6.88 22.45 18.48
CA ASP A 150 -8.23 21.97 18.19
C ASP A 150 -8.65 20.72 18.98
N THR A 151 -9.92 20.33 18.83
CA THR A 151 -10.50 19.19 19.55
C THR A 151 -9.87 17.86 19.13
N GLU A 152 -9.56 17.70 17.84
CA GLU A 152 -8.94 16.48 17.30
C GLU A 152 -7.43 16.40 17.60
N LYS A 153 -6.83 17.49 18.12
CA LYS A 153 -5.40 17.63 18.42
C LYS A 153 -4.55 17.22 17.22
N HIS A 154 -4.75 17.92 16.10
CA HIS A 154 -4.02 17.64 14.88
C HIS A 154 -2.51 17.81 15.09
N GLN A 155 -1.74 16.97 14.41
CA GLN A 155 -0.29 17.08 14.31
C GLN A 155 0.11 17.02 12.84
N LEU A 156 0.87 18.01 12.38
CA LEU A 156 1.35 18.13 11.02
C LEU A 156 2.88 18.16 11.00
N TYR A 157 3.49 17.43 10.07
CA TYR A 157 4.94 17.34 9.91
C TYR A 157 5.32 17.88 8.55
N ILE A 158 6.20 18.89 8.53
CA ILE A 158 6.66 19.55 7.31
C ILE A 158 8.19 19.43 7.22
N GLY A 159 8.70 18.97 6.08
CA GLY A 159 10.14 18.91 5.82
C GLY A 159 10.73 20.30 5.63
N SER A 160 11.89 20.59 6.22
CA SER A 160 12.55 21.90 6.02
C SER A 160 13.20 22.04 4.64
N GLN A 161 13.64 20.93 4.05
CA GLN A 161 14.35 20.95 2.77
C GLN A 161 13.39 21.10 1.58
N SER A 162 12.30 20.33 1.58
CA SER A 162 11.31 20.33 0.50
C SER A 162 10.12 21.26 0.75
N GLY A 163 9.83 21.62 2.01
CA GLY A 163 8.58 22.28 2.39
C GLY A 163 7.35 21.38 2.25
N GLU A 164 7.53 20.08 1.98
CA GLU A 164 6.42 19.15 1.80
C GLU A 164 5.82 18.69 3.12
N VAL A 165 4.50 18.47 3.11
CA VAL A 165 3.81 17.76 4.19
C VAL A 165 4.13 16.27 4.13
N LEU A 166 4.80 15.80 5.17
CA LEU A 166 5.26 14.42 5.35
C LEU A 166 4.22 13.55 6.05
N GLN A 167 3.45 14.13 6.97
CA GLN A 167 2.51 13.42 7.82
C GLN A 167 1.46 14.37 8.40
N PHE A 168 0.21 13.92 8.51
CA PHE A 168 -0.89 14.64 9.13
C PHE A 168 -1.75 13.64 9.92
N THR A 169 -1.99 13.91 11.21
CA THR A 169 -2.64 12.94 12.10
C THR A 169 -3.53 13.61 13.15
N THR A 170 -4.59 12.93 13.57
CA THR A 170 -5.43 13.27 14.73
C THR A 170 -5.09 12.43 15.97
N ARG A 171 -5.55 12.85 17.15
CA ARG A 171 -5.41 12.06 18.40
C ARG A 171 -6.08 10.70 18.28
N ASN A 172 -7.25 10.63 17.65
CA ASN A 172 -7.99 9.39 17.50
C ASN A 172 -7.24 8.40 16.60
N GLU A 173 -6.72 8.85 15.47
CA GLU A 173 -5.89 8.01 14.59
C GLU A 173 -4.63 7.53 15.30
N ARG A 174 -3.95 8.40 16.06
CA ARG A 174 -2.78 8.03 16.84
C ARG A 174 -3.12 6.97 17.90
N PHE A 175 -4.24 7.11 18.60
CA PHE A 175 -4.70 6.13 19.59
C PHE A 175 -4.96 4.76 18.95
N TRP A 176 -5.73 4.69 17.86
CA TRP A 176 -6.03 3.43 17.19
C TRP A 176 -4.81 2.83 16.50
N ALA A 177 -3.87 3.63 16.02
CA ALA A 177 -2.62 3.13 15.46
C ALA A 177 -1.77 2.38 16.51
N TRP A 178 -1.76 2.84 17.77
CA TRP A 178 -1.09 2.16 18.88
C TRP A 178 -1.71 0.80 19.23
N LEU A 179 -3.00 0.64 18.99
CA LEU A 179 -3.71 -0.62 19.21
C LEU A 179 -3.77 -1.52 17.97
N GLY A 180 -3.55 -0.95 16.78
CA GLY A 180 -3.68 -1.61 15.49
C GLY A 180 -2.36 -1.68 14.73
N ALA A 181 -2.13 -0.73 13.84
CA ALA A 181 -1.05 -0.78 12.86
C ALA A 181 0.35 -0.92 13.49
N ILE A 182 0.64 -0.24 14.61
CA ILE A 182 1.96 -0.26 15.26
C ILE A 182 2.33 -1.68 15.74
N PRO A 183 1.54 -2.33 16.61
CA PRO A 183 1.84 -3.69 17.06
C PRO A 183 1.68 -4.72 15.94
N HIS A 184 0.74 -4.56 15.01
CA HIS A 184 0.50 -5.54 13.96
C HIS A 184 1.64 -5.60 12.93
N TRP A 185 2.19 -4.44 12.56
CA TRP A 185 3.29 -4.32 11.59
C TRP A 185 4.67 -4.18 12.24
N VAL A 186 4.74 -4.12 13.58
CA VAL A 186 5.98 -3.89 14.34
C VAL A 186 6.64 -2.57 13.92
N TYR A 187 5.84 -1.50 13.79
CA TYR A 187 6.28 -0.18 13.32
C TYR A 187 7.00 0.65 14.38
N PHE A 188 7.70 0.02 15.32
CA PHE A 188 8.48 0.75 16.31
C PHE A 188 9.61 1.54 15.63
N THR A 189 9.71 2.82 15.94
CA THR A 189 10.58 3.75 15.20
C THR A 189 12.03 3.29 15.11
N TRP A 190 12.59 2.80 16.21
CA TRP A 190 13.99 2.35 16.26
C TRP A 190 14.28 1.19 15.30
N LEU A 191 13.28 0.35 15.02
CA LEU A 191 13.40 -0.77 14.09
C LEU A 191 13.03 -0.34 12.66
N ARG A 192 11.91 0.37 12.49
CA ARG A 192 11.32 0.69 11.19
C ARG A 192 12.15 1.69 10.37
N GLN A 193 13.02 2.46 11.02
CA GLN A 193 13.98 3.34 10.34
C GLN A 193 14.90 2.59 9.39
N ASP A 194 15.29 1.36 9.74
CA ASP A 194 15.99 0.45 8.85
C ASP A 194 14.98 -0.54 8.24
N ALA A 195 14.60 -0.28 6.99
CA ALA A 195 13.61 -1.09 6.30
C ALA A 195 14.06 -2.55 6.10
N ALA A 196 15.36 -2.79 5.94
CA ALA A 196 15.91 -4.13 5.75
C ALA A 196 15.90 -4.90 7.07
N LEU A 197 16.40 -4.28 8.16
CA LEU A 197 16.38 -4.86 9.50
C LEU A 197 14.95 -5.12 10.00
N TRP A 198 14.04 -4.18 9.76
CA TRP A 198 12.62 -4.38 10.08
C TRP A 198 12.03 -5.57 9.32
N SER A 199 12.25 -5.65 8.00
CA SER A 199 11.73 -6.73 7.16
C SER A 199 12.25 -8.09 7.62
N ILE A 200 13.57 -8.24 7.79
CA ILE A 200 14.17 -9.52 8.21
C ILE A 200 13.67 -9.94 9.60
N THR A 201 13.53 -8.99 10.53
CA THR A 201 13.01 -9.26 11.88
C THR A 201 11.59 -9.81 11.84
N VAL A 202 10.68 -9.17 11.10
CA VAL A 202 9.29 -9.62 10.98
C VAL A 202 9.18 -10.96 10.28
N ILE A 203 10.01 -11.21 9.25
CA ILE A 203 10.06 -12.49 8.54
C ILE A 203 10.47 -13.62 9.49
N TRP A 204 11.59 -13.47 10.21
CA TRP A 204 12.05 -14.50 11.16
C TRP A 204 11.07 -14.72 12.30
N LEU A 205 10.51 -13.64 12.86
CA LEU A 205 9.54 -13.73 13.94
C LEU A 205 8.30 -14.52 13.50
N SER A 206 7.79 -14.23 12.31
CA SER A 206 6.66 -14.96 11.71
C SER A 206 7.03 -16.40 11.35
N GLY A 207 8.26 -16.65 10.88
CA GLY A 207 8.76 -18.00 10.57
C GLY A 207 8.83 -18.89 11.81
N ILE A 208 9.38 -18.38 12.92
CA ILE A 208 9.39 -19.10 14.22
C ILE A 208 7.94 -19.28 14.73
N GLY A 209 7.07 -18.29 14.53
CA GLY A 209 5.64 -18.40 14.78
C GLY A 209 4.97 -19.54 13.99
N CYS A 210 5.33 -19.73 12.72
CA CYS A 210 4.85 -20.86 11.91
C CYS A 210 5.36 -22.19 12.46
N LEU A 211 6.62 -22.29 12.88
CA LEU A 211 7.15 -23.52 13.50
C LEU A 211 6.42 -23.86 14.81
N MET A 212 6.10 -22.84 15.62
CA MET A 212 5.31 -22.99 16.84
C MET A 212 3.91 -23.54 16.56
N THR A 213 3.22 -23.02 15.54
CA THR A 213 1.85 -23.42 15.18
C THR A 213 1.84 -24.81 14.52
N ILE A 214 2.80 -25.13 13.66
CA ILE A 214 3.00 -26.49 13.12
C ILE A 214 3.23 -27.49 14.25
N ALA A 215 4.10 -27.17 15.21
CA ALA A 215 4.34 -28.04 16.37
C ALA A 215 3.07 -28.21 17.22
N GLY A 216 2.26 -27.15 17.38
CA GLY A 216 0.98 -27.20 18.09
C GLY A 216 -0.07 -28.06 17.38
N LEU A 217 -0.23 -27.89 16.07
CA LEU A 217 -1.11 -28.71 15.23
C LEU A 217 -0.72 -30.18 15.29
N TRP A 218 0.58 -30.48 15.17
CA TRP A 218 1.08 -31.85 15.29
C TRP A 218 0.75 -32.45 16.66
N VAL A 219 0.98 -31.69 17.75
CA VAL A 219 0.65 -32.13 19.12
C VAL A 219 -0.86 -32.37 19.25
N GLY A 220 -1.69 -31.47 18.72
CA GLY A 220 -3.14 -31.62 18.70
C GLY A 220 -3.57 -32.91 18.00
N ILE A 221 -3.03 -33.18 16.81
CA ILE A 221 -3.33 -34.38 16.02
C ILE A 221 -2.87 -35.67 16.73
N ASP A 222 -1.66 -35.68 17.30
CA ASP A 222 -1.15 -36.83 18.07
C ASP A 222 -2.04 -37.14 19.28
N VAL A 223 -2.41 -36.11 20.05
CA VAL A 223 -3.30 -36.24 21.21
C VAL A 223 -4.70 -36.72 20.78
N TRP A 224 -5.24 -36.18 19.69
CA TRP A 224 -6.54 -36.59 19.15
C TRP A 224 -6.53 -38.06 18.74
N ARG A 225 -5.50 -38.50 18.01
CA ARG A 225 -5.34 -39.90 17.57
C ARG A 225 -5.25 -40.85 18.76
N ARG A 226 -4.51 -40.51 19.81
CA ARG A 226 -4.39 -41.32 21.04
C ARG A 226 -5.71 -41.40 21.80
N SER A 227 -6.42 -40.28 21.92
CA SER A 227 -7.67 -40.19 22.70
C SER A 227 -8.84 -40.91 22.01
N ARG A 228 -8.92 -40.86 20.68
CA ARG A 228 -9.93 -41.61 19.91
C ARG A 228 -9.80 -43.12 20.06
N LYS A 229 -8.56 -43.64 20.15
CA LYS A 229 -8.32 -45.08 20.40
C LYS A 229 -8.82 -45.53 21.77
N GLN A 230 -9.01 -44.62 22.72
CA GLN A 230 -9.44 -44.91 24.08
C GLN A 230 -10.94 -44.64 24.34
N LYS A 231 -11.78 -44.55 23.29
CA LYS A 231 -13.23 -44.22 23.36
C LYS A 231 -13.56 -42.95 24.19
N GLY A 232 -12.64 -41.98 24.25
CA GLY A 232 -12.78 -40.76 25.05
C GLY A 232 -13.51 -39.61 24.36
N LYS A 233 -13.98 -38.63 25.16
CA LYS A 233 -14.56 -37.34 24.72
C LYS A 233 -13.60 -36.61 23.75
N PHE A 234 -14.14 -35.71 22.91
CA PHE A 234 -13.40 -34.95 21.88
C PHE A 234 -12.12 -34.26 22.41
N SER A 235 -12.13 -33.80 23.66
CA SER A 235 -10.95 -33.27 24.35
C SER A 235 -10.57 -34.16 25.56
N PRO A 236 -9.31 -34.60 25.68
CA PRO A 236 -8.85 -35.41 26.81
C PRO A 236 -8.54 -34.57 28.06
N TYR A 237 -8.53 -33.24 27.95
CA TYR A 237 -8.13 -32.37 29.06
C TYR A 237 -9.31 -32.00 29.94
N ARG A 238 -9.22 -32.30 31.25
CA ARG A 238 -10.22 -31.91 32.25
C ARG A 238 -10.09 -30.46 32.74
N LYS A 239 -8.89 -29.87 32.65
CA LYS A 239 -8.64 -28.48 33.08
C LYS A 239 -9.13 -27.51 32.01
N LYS A 240 -10.00 -26.56 32.39
CA LYS A 240 -10.67 -25.59 31.50
C LYS A 240 -9.73 -24.96 30.45
N TRP A 241 -8.60 -24.40 30.88
CA TRP A 241 -7.66 -23.72 29.96
C TRP A 241 -6.96 -24.66 28.97
N TYR A 242 -6.59 -25.86 29.41
CA TYR A 242 -6.02 -26.87 28.50
C TYR A 242 -7.06 -27.40 27.52
N HIS A 243 -8.31 -27.55 27.98
CA HIS A 243 -9.43 -27.94 27.14
C HIS A 243 -9.67 -26.90 26.03
N TRP A 244 -9.86 -25.64 26.40
CA TRP A 244 -10.13 -24.57 25.43
C TRP A 244 -8.97 -24.37 24.46
N HIS A 245 -7.72 -24.33 24.95
CA HIS A 245 -6.55 -24.21 24.08
C HIS A 245 -6.48 -25.35 23.05
N TYR A 246 -6.74 -26.59 23.48
CA TYR A 246 -6.77 -27.74 22.58
C TYR A 246 -7.90 -27.64 21.55
N VAL A 247 -9.13 -27.34 21.99
CA VAL A 247 -10.29 -27.26 21.10
C VAL A 247 -10.11 -26.15 20.06
N THR A 248 -9.74 -24.93 20.50
CA THR A 248 -9.51 -23.82 19.57
C THR A 248 -8.27 -24.06 18.71
N GLY A 249 -7.24 -24.72 19.22
CA GLY A 249 -6.06 -25.10 18.46
C GLY A 249 -6.37 -26.11 17.35
N ILE A 250 -7.29 -27.05 17.56
CA ILE A 250 -7.75 -27.97 16.51
C ILE A 250 -8.64 -27.27 15.49
N VAL A 251 -9.62 -26.48 15.95
CA VAL A 251 -10.61 -25.83 15.07
C VAL A 251 -10.00 -24.70 14.25
N PHE A 252 -9.17 -23.85 14.88
CA PHE A 252 -8.62 -22.65 14.27
C PHE A 252 -7.11 -22.73 13.97
N GLY A 253 -6.42 -23.80 14.38
CA GLY A 253 -4.95 -23.86 14.24
C GLY A 253 -4.47 -23.76 12.79
N LEU A 254 -5.23 -24.31 11.83
CA LEU A 254 -4.91 -24.13 10.41
C LEU A 254 -5.03 -22.67 9.99
N PHE A 255 -6.07 -21.97 10.44
CA PHE A 255 -6.20 -20.53 10.22
C PHE A 255 -5.05 -19.75 10.89
N VAL A 256 -4.70 -20.05 12.14
CA VAL A 256 -3.58 -19.39 12.83
C VAL A 256 -2.27 -19.59 12.06
N LEU A 257 -2.01 -20.80 11.56
CA LEU A 257 -0.85 -21.10 10.73
C LEU A 257 -0.89 -20.31 9.40
N THR A 258 -1.98 -20.38 8.65
CA THR A 258 -2.07 -19.70 7.34
C THR A 258 -2.09 -18.19 7.47
N PHE A 259 -2.68 -17.65 8.53
CA PHE A 259 -2.68 -16.22 8.83
C PHE A 259 -1.27 -15.74 9.20
N CYS A 260 -0.53 -16.50 10.03
CA CYS A 260 0.87 -16.19 10.39
C CYS A 260 1.80 -16.30 9.17
N PHE A 261 1.69 -17.39 8.41
CA PHE A 261 2.44 -17.59 7.18
C PHE A 261 2.17 -16.49 6.16
N SER A 262 0.90 -16.13 5.97
CA SER A 262 0.54 -15.09 5.01
C SER A 262 0.99 -13.69 5.44
N GLY A 263 1.05 -13.43 6.76
CA GLY A 263 1.70 -12.23 7.30
C GLY A 263 3.18 -12.16 6.94
N MET A 264 3.92 -13.26 7.07
CA MET A 264 5.32 -13.39 6.63
C MET A 264 5.47 -13.11 5.12
N MET A 265 4.60 -13.72 4.30
CA MET A 265 4.62 -13.60 2.84
C MET A 265 4.16 -12.23 2.32
N SER A 266 3.71 -11.34 3.20
CA SER A 266 3.49 -9.93 2.85
C SER A 266 4.81 -9.19 2.60
N LEU A 267 5.90 -9.67 3.20
CA LEU A 267 7.25 -9.11 3.12
C LEU A 267 8.21 -10.01 2.35
N ALA A 268 8.10 -11.33 2.53
CA ALA A 268 8.95 -12.29 1.84
C ALA A 268 8.62 -12.36 0.34
N GLU A 269 9.66 -12.59 -0.46
CA GLU A 269 9.52 -12.89 -1.88
C GLU A 269 9.11 -14.34 -2.09
N VAL A 270 8.47 -14.62 -3.22
CA VAL A 270 8.20 -16.01 -3.62
C VAL A 270 9.54 -16.66 -3.96
N PRO A 271 9.91 -17.78 -3.32
CA PRO A 271 11.17 -18.45 -3.62
C PRO A 271 11.31 -18.81 -5.10
N ALA A 272 12.49 -18.60 -5.68
CA ALA A 272 12.73 -18.80 -7.11
C ALA A 272 12.48 -20.25 -7.59
N TRP A 273 12.59 -21.24 -6.69
CA TRP A 273 12.27 -22.64 -6.98
C TRP A 273 10.76 -22.92 -7.07
N ILE A 274 9.90 -22.02 -6.58
CA ILE A 274 8.44 -22.08 -6.76
C ILE A 274 8.05 -21.39 -8.07
N SER A 275 8.56 -20.18 -8.27
CA SER A 275 8.26 -19.37 -9.45
C SER A 275 9.33 -18.31 -9.62
N LYS A 276 9.87 -18.20 -10.84
CA LYS A 276 10.77 -17.14 -11.26
C LYS A 276 10.10 -16.38 -12.41
N PRO A 277 9.96 -15.04 -12.32
CA PRO A 277 9.46 -14.24 -13.44
C PRO A 277 10.30 -14.48 -14.68
N VAL A 278 9.66 -14.65 -15.84
CA VAL A 278 10.35 -14.83 -17.11
C VAL A 278 10.82 -13.50 -17.68
N LEU A 279 10.04 -12.44 -17.44
CA LEU A 279 10.40 -11.08 -17.84
C LEU A 279 11.29 -10.43 -16.79
N ASP A 280 12.52 -10.09 -17.19
CA ASP A 280 13.47 -9.33 -16.36
C ASP A 280 13.07 -7.85 -16.19
N ARG A 281 12.13 -7.37 -17.00
CA ARG A 281 11.69 -5.97 -17.06
C ARG A 281 10.26 -5.83 -16.60
N ASN A 282 9.93 -4.70 -15.98
CA ASN A 282 8.56 -4.40 -15.56
C ASN A 282 7.68 -4.05 -16.78
N PRO A 283 6.69 -4.88 -17.14
CA PRO A 283 5.92 -4.68 -18.37
C PRO A 283 5.10 -3.38 -18.37
N THR A 284 4.63 -2.93 -17.21
CA THR A 284 3.93 -1.65 -17.08
C THR A 284 4.85 -0.47 -17.41
N ARG A 285 6.15 -0.57 -17.12
CA ARG A 285 7.14 0.44 -17.55
C ARG A 285 7.46 0.31 -19.05
N GLU A 286 7.53 -0.90 -19.58
CA GLU A 286 7.76 -1.12 -21.01
C GLU A 286 6.62 -0.54 -21.87
N ILE A 287 5.36 -0.60 -21.42
CA ILE A 287 4.22 0.05 -22.10
C ILE A 287 4.35 1.58 -22.11
N LYS A 288 5.00 2.17 -21.12
CA LYS A 288 5.28 3.62 -21.11
C LYS A 288 6.48 4.01 -21.98
N LYS A 289 7.28 3.06 -22.49
CA LYS A 289 8.34 3.39 -23.45
C LYS A 289 7.74 3.85 -24.77
N GLY A 290 8.53 4.65 -25.50
CA GLY A 290 8.05 5.32 -26.70
C GLY A 290 7.21 6.56 -26.38
N ALA A 291 7.35 7.12 -25.17
CA ALA A 291 6.74 8.38 -24.82
C ALA A 291 7.09 9.45 -25.87
N PRO A 292 6.09 10.09 -26.47
CA PRO A 292 6.32 11.18 -27.40
C PRO A 292 7.01 12.33 -26.66
N LYS A 293 7.80 13.11 -27.41
CA LYS A 293 8.38 14.34 -26.87
C LYS A 293 7.25 15.33 -26.52
N PRO A 294 7.46 16.26 -25.57
CA PRO A 294 6.40 17.18 -25.14
C PRO A 294 5.80 18.05 -26.26
N ASP A 295 6.58 18.37 -27.29
CA ASP A 295 6.16 19.10 -28.50
C ASP A 295 5.28 18.27 -29.46
N GLN A 296 5.19 16.96 -29.25
CA GLN A 296 4.34 16.06 -30.03
C GLN A 296 2.95 15.83 -29.42
N TYR A 297 2.64 16.50 -28.29
CA TYR A 297 1.28 16.57 -27.76
C TYR A 297 0.55 17.66 -28.55
N LEU A 298 -0.32 17.26 -29.47
CA LEU A 298 -1.01 18.20 -30.38
C LEU A 298 -2.04 19.07 -29.63
N LEU A 299 -2.67 18.51 -28.60
CA LEU A 299 -3.56 19.26 -27.72
C LEU A 299 -2.75 20.12 -26.76
N ASP A 300 -2.96 21.44 -26.82
CA ASP A 300 -2.40 22.36 -25.84
C ASP A 300 -3.15 22.24 -24.50
N TYR A 301 -2.42 21.88 -23.45
CA TYR A 301 -2.97 21.74 -22.10
C TYR A 301 -3.70 23.00 -21.60
N ARG A 302 -3.36 24.19 -22.11
CA ARG A 302 -4.01 25.46 -21.74
C ARG A 302 -5.46 25.53 -22.22
N GLN A 303 -5.81 24.81 -23.29
CA GLN A 303 -7.21 24.68 -23.72
C GLN A 303 -8.03 23.92 -22.67
N ILE A 304 -7.45 22.85 -22.09
CA ILE A 304 -8.07 22.10 -20.99
C ILE A 304 -8.30 23.01 -19.79
N LEU A 305 -7.33 23.85 -19.44
CA LEU A 305 -7.48 24.81 -18.33
C LEU A 305 -8.56 25.88 -18.59
N THR A 306 -8.83 26.17 -19.86
CA THR A 306 -9.89 27.12 -20.26
C THR A 306 -11.26 26.47 -20.19
N GLU A 307 -11.37 25.22 -20.65
CA GLU A 307 -12.62 24.45 -20.63
C GLU A 307 -13.00 24.00 -19.21
N TYR A 308 -12.00 23.65 -18.40
CA TYR A 308 -12.16 23.16 -17.03
C TYR A 308 -11.42 24.07 -16.03
N PRO A 309 -12.08 25.13 -15.52
CA PRO A 309 -11.43 26.12 -14.64
C PRO A 309 -11.14 25.61 -13.22
N ASP A 310 -11.64 24.44 -12.82
CA ASP A 310 -11.43 23.81 -11.52
C ASP A 310 -10.26 22.79 -11.49
N VAL A 311 -9.49 22.72 -12.58
CA VAL A 311 -8.30 21.86 -12.69
C VAL A 311 -7.23 22.33 -11.73
N ARG A 312 -6.74 21.43 -10.87
CA ARG A 312 -5.71 21.72 -9.86
C ARG A 312 -4.33 21.19 -10.23
N GLN A 313 -4.29 20.15 -11.05
CA GLN A 313 -3.05 19.53 -11.52
C GLN A 313 -3.24 18.90 -12.90
N VAL A 314 -2.21 18.99 -13.74
CA VAL A 314 -2.13 18.32 -15.04
C VAL A 314 -0.87 17.47 -15.09
N GLU A 315 -0.98 16.21 -15.47
CA GLU A 315 0.17 15.33 -15.71
C GLU A 315 0.22 14.89 -17.17
N TRP A 316 1.42 14.97 -17.77
CA TRP A 316 1.68 14.44 -19.10
C TRP A 316 1.97 12.96 -18.96
N SER A 317 1.22 12.14 -19.70
CA SER A 317 1.37 10.69 -19.68
C SER A 317 1.18 10.12 -21.07
N ASN A 318 1.52 8.85 -21.23
CA ASN A 318 1.46 8.17 -22.50
C ASN A 318 1.11 6.69 -22.36
N PHE A 319 0.48 6.16 -23.39
CA PHE A 319 0.30 4.74 -23.61
C PHE A 319 1.01 4.39 -24.90
N ARG A 320 2.21 3.78 -24.82
CA ARG A 320 3.13 3.66 -25.96
C ARG A 320 3.39 5.04 -26.57
N SER A 321 3.23 5.18 -27.88
CA SER A 321 3.37 6.46 -28.59
C SER A 321 2.15 7.38 -28.49
N LYS A 322 1.06 6.96 -27.84
CA LYS A 322 -0.17 7.75 -27.73
C LYS A 322 -0.09 8.70 -26.51
N PRO A 323 0.02 10.03 -26.72
CA PRO A 323 0.04 11.01 -25.63
C PRO A 323 -1.36 11.24 -25.03
N TYR A 324 -1.43 11.49 -23.74
CA TYR A 324 -2.65 11.94 -23.06
C TYR A 324 -2.34 12.74 -21.79
N TYR A 325 -3.30 13.53 -21.34
CA TYR A 325 -3.25 14.26 -20.08
C TYR A 325 -4.02 13.54 -18.99
N ILE A 326 -3.46 13.48 -17.78
CA ILE A 326 -4.20 13.17 -16.56
C ILE A 326 -4.52 14.51 -15.90
N VAL A 327 -5.79 14.85 -15.87
CA VAL A 327 -6.29 16.15 -15.41
C VAL A 327 -7.00 15.93 -14.08
N LYS A 328 -6.41 16.45 -13.01
CA LYS A 328 -6.90 16.29 -11.63
C LYS A 328 -7.80 17.46 -11.27
N ARG A 329 -9.07 17.17 -11.00
CA ARG A 329 -10.08 18.16 -10.62
C ARG A 329 -10.69 17.82 -9.27
N SER A 330 -11.48 18.74 -8.73
CA SER A 330 -12.22 18.50 -7.48
C SER A 330 -13.38 17.51 -7.71
N GLU A 331 -13.92 17.46 -8.93
CA GLU A 331 -15.06 16.62 -9.32
C GLU A 331 -14.67 15.25 -9.89
N GLY A 332 -13.37 14.90 -9.88
CA GLY A 332 -12.84 13.64 -10.39
C GLY A 332 -11.70 13.83 -11.39
N ASP A 333 -11.07 12.72 -11.75
CA ASP A 333 -9.97 12.72 -12.71
C ASP A 333 -10.49 12.60 -14.15
N LEU A 334 -9.98 13.44 -15.06
CA LEU A 334 -10.18 13.28 -16.50
C LEU A 334 -8.92 12.75 -17.16
N TYR A 335 -9.10 11.97 -18.22
CA TYR A 335 -8.03 11.43 -19.05
C TYR A 335 -8.30 11.88 -20.47
N ILE A 336 -7.51 12.82 -20.99
CA ILE A 336 -7.79 13.51 -22.25
C ILE A 336 -6.74 13.11 -23.28
N ASP A 337 -7.18 12.57 -24.42
CA ASP A 337 -6.31 12.26 -25.55
C ASP A 337 -5.63 13.54 -26.04
N ALA A 338 -4.31 13.49 -26.20
CA ALA A 338 -3.51 14.62 -26.65
C ALA A 338 -2.90 14.37 -28.04
N SER A 339 -3.42 13.36 -28.76
CA SER A 339 -2.96 13.00 -30.11
C SER A 339 -3.60 13.84 -31.21
N ASP A 340 -4.58 14.69 -30.88
CA ASP A 340 -5.29 15.61 -31.78
C ASP A 340 -5.34 17.00 -31.15
N SER A 341 -5.72 18.03 -31.90
CA SER A 341 -5.81 19.42 -31.44
C SER A 341 -7.06 19.72 -30.62
N LEU A 342 -8.07 18.83 -30.66
CA LEU A 342 -9.33 18.97 -29.94
C LEU A 342 -9.40 18.02 -28.74
N PRO A 343 -9.86 18.49 -27.58
CA PRO A 343 -9.94 17.69 -26.37
C PRO A 343 -11.02 16.62 -26.52
N HIS A 344 -10.62 15.36 -26.41
CA HIS A 344 -11.54 14.23 -26.36
C HIS A 344 -11.12 13.27 -25.24
N PRO A 345 -12.07 12.58 -24.59
CA PRO A 345 -11.74 11.54 -23.61
C PRO A 345 -10.83 10.48 -24.23
N LEU A 346 -9.80 10.08 -23.50
CA LEU A 346 -8.93 8.98 -23.88
C LEU A 346 -9.78 7.72 -24.06
N LYS A 347 -9.59 7.02 -25.17
CA LYS A 347 -10.19 5.71 -25.41
C LYS A 347 -9.21 4.85 -26.18
N LEU A 348 -8.74 3.79 -25.53
CA LEU A 348 -7.90 2.77 -26.16
C LEU A 348 -8.76 1.69 -26.78
N ASP A 349 -8.52 1.44 -28.07
CA ASP A 349 -9.15 0.34 -28.80
C ASP A 349 -8.42 -1.01 -28.57
N GLU A 350 -9.05 -2.09 -29.01
CA GLU A 350 -8.51 -3.45 -28.89
C GLU A 350 -7.15 -3.60 -29.58
N LYS A 351 -6.96 -2.96 -30.74
CA LYS A 351 -5.73 -3.05 -31.51
C LYS A 351 -4.57 -2.40 -30.75
N GLN A 352 -4.77 -1.19 -30.22
CA GLN A 352 -3.78 -0.44 -29.44
C GLN A 352 -3.31 -1.22 -28.21
N VAL A 353 -4.23 -1.84 -27.47
CA VAL A 353 -3.87 -2.62 -26.28
C VAL A 353 -3.17 -3.94 -26.67
N THR A 354 -3.58 -4.57 -27.77
CA THR A 354 -2.99 -5.81 -28.27
C THR A 354 -1.57 -5.58 -28.79
N ASP A 355 -1.36 -4.55 -29.60
CA ASP A 355 -0.05 -4.18 -30.16
C ASP A 355 0.94 -3.79 -29.05
N ALA A 356 0.45 -3.13 -27.99
CA ALA A 356 1.25 -2.81 -26.81
C ALA A 356 1.77 -4.08 -26.10
N VAL A 357 0.94 -5.13 -26.00
CA VAL A 357 1.34 -6.41 -25.40
C VAL A 357 2.25 -7.20 -26.34
N ARG A 358 1.98 -7.22 -27.65
CA ARG A 358 2.85 -7.85 -28.66
C ARG A 358 4.25 -7.28 -28.68
N THR A 359 4.40 -5.97 -28.50
CA THR A 359 5.75 -5.36 -28.45
C THR A 359 6.60 -5.92 -27.30
N ILE A 360 5.98 -6.45 -26.23
CA ILE A 360 6.68 -7.01 -25.07
C ILE A 360 6.97 -8.50 -25.26
N HIS A 361 6.01 -9.24 -25.82
CA HIS A 361 6.03 -10.70 -25.88
C HIS A 361 6.36 -11.28 -27.26
N GLY A 362 6.48 -10.44 -28.28
CA GLY A 362 6.68 -10.82 -29.68
C GLY A 362 5.36 -10.96 -30.46
N ASP A 363 5.42 -10.77 -31.78
CA ASP A 363 4.24 -10.77 -32.64
C ASP A 363 3.67 -12.18 -32.90
N SER A 364 4.51 -13.21 -32.76
CA SER A 364 4.14 -14.61 -33.02
C SER A 364 3.39 -15.29 -31.87
N ILE A 365 3.35 -14.68 -30.68
CA ILE A 365 2.74 -15.30 -29.51
C ILE A 365 1.22 -15.22 -29.58
N HIS A 366 0.55 -16.30 -29.15
CA HIS A 366 -0.90 -16.32 -29.08
C HIS A 366 -1.38 -15.42 -27.92
N LEU A 367 -2.28 -14.48 -28.25
CA LEU A 367 -2.93 -13.58 -27.31
C LEU A 367 -4.44 -13.86 -27.32
N LYS A 368 -5.01 -14.05 -26.13
CA LYS A 368 -6.45 -14.05 -25.93
C LYS A 368 -6.88 -12.72 -25.36
N VAL A 369 -7.66 -11.95 -26.14
CA VAL A 369 -8.12 -10.60 -25.79
C VAL A 369 -9.62 -10.64 -25.52
N GLU A 370 -10.04 -10.13 -24.37
CA GLU A 370 -11.44 -10.08 -23.96
C GLU A 370 -11.72 -8.74 -23.27
N LEU A 371 -12.84 -8.09 -23.59
CA LEU A 371 -13.34 -6.97 -22.80
C LEU A 371 -14.14 -7.53 -21.63
N ILE A 372 -13.70 -7.27 -20.39
CA ILE A 372 -14.41 -7.71 -19.20
C ILE A 372 -15.10 -6.52 -18.52
N ASP A 373 -16.35 -6.72 -18.12
CA ASP A 373 -17.24 -5.76 -17.47
C ASP A 373 -17.48 -6.07 -15.99
N LYS A 374 -16.77 -7.07 -15.45
CA LYS A 374 -16.87 -7.53 -14.08
C LYS A 374 -15.50 -7.79 -13.48
N PHE A 375 -15.40 -7.58 -12.17
CA PHE A 375 -14.21 -7.94 -11.41
C PHE A 375 -14.04 -9.46 -11.32
N GLU A 376 -12.79 -9.89 -11.30
CA GLU A 376 -12.39 -11.28 -11.11
C GLU A 376 -11.26 -11.41 -10.08
N THR A 377 -10.76 -12.62 -9.86
CA THR A 377 -9.78 -12.93 -8.80
C THR A 377 -8.57 -12.01 -8.82
N TYR A 378 -7.98 -11.77 -9.99
CA TYR A 378 -6.77 -10.97 -10.12
C TYR A 378 -7.02 -9.51 -10.50
N TYR A 379 -8.23 -9.14 -10.94
CA TYR A 379 -8.66 -7.76 -11.19
C TYR A 379 -9.88 -7.42 -10.33
N ARG A 380 -9.64 -6.72 -9.22
CA ARG A 380 -10.59 -6.59 -8.10
C ARG A 380 -11.09 -5.16 -7.97
N ASP A 381 -12.24 -5.01 -7.34
CA ASP A 381 -12.77 -3.71 -6.95
C ASP A 381 -11.80 -2.98 -6.00
N MET A 382 -11.38 -1.79 -6.45
CA MET A 382 -10.51 -0.86 -5.74
C MET A 382 -11.15 0.54 -5.65
N SER A 383 -12.46 0.65 -5.82
CA SER A 383 -13.26 1.89 -5.72
C SER A 383 -13.01 2.68 -4.43
N ARG A 384 -12.79 1.97 -3.31
CA ARG A 384 -12.43 2.61 -2.04
C ARG A 384 -11.08 3.35 -2.05
N MET A 385 -10.17 2.92 -2.91
CA MET A 385 -8.84 3.51 -3.07
C MET A 385 -8.82 4.56 -4.17
N TYR A 386 -9.58 4.33 -5.25
CA TYR A 386 -9.75 5.25 -6.36
C TYR A 386 -11.21 5.68 -6.40
N ARG A 387 -11.59 6.59 -5.51
CA ARG A 387 -12.93 7.18 -5.52
C ARG A 387 -13.14 7.89 -6.86
N ASP A 388 -14.37 7.84 -7.35
CA ASP A 388 -14.81 8.58 -8.55
C ASP A 388 -14.09 8.20 -9.85
N ARG A 389 -13.45 7.03 -9.86
CA ARG A 389 -12.79 6.47 -11.02
C ARG A 389 -13.49 5.21 -11.49
N SER A 390 -13.89 5.18 -12.77
CA SER A 390 -14.32 3.92 -13.38
C SER A 390 -13.15 2.92 -13.38
N LEU A 391 -13.44 1.69 -12.97
CA LEU A 391 -12.50 0.58 -12.98
C LEU A 391 -12.88 -0.49 -14.00
N LEU A 392 -14.02 -0.34 -14.68
CA LEU A 392 -14.55 -1.30 -15.65
C LEU A 392 -15.25 -0.51 -16.78
N PRO A 393 -15.32 -1.04 -18.01
CA PRO A 393 -14.75 -2.31 -18.44
C PRO A 393 -13.22 -2.22 -18.61
N VAL A 394 -12.53 -3.35 -18.66
CA VAL A 394 -11.09 -3.42 -18.97
C VAL A 394 -10.78 -4.49 -20.01
N TRP A 395 -9.77 -4.23 -20.84
CA TRP A 395 -9.22 -5.24 -21.73
C TRP A 395 -8.37 -6.22 -20.92
N LYS A 396 -8.79 -7.48 -20.89
CA LYS A 396 -8.03 -8.60 -20.35
C LYS A 396 -7.30 -9.27 -21.51
N ILE A 397 -5.97 -9.23 -21.47
CA ILE A 397 -5.11 -9.86 -22.46
C ILE A 397 -4.33 -10.97 -21.77
N THR A 398 -4.62 -12.22 -22.13
CA THR A 398 -3.89 -13.40 -21.66
C THR A 398 -2.88 -13.79 -22.71
N VAL A 399 -1.62 -13.93 -22.31
CA VAL A 399 -0.51 -14.33 -23.17
C VAL A 399 -0.22 -15.81 -22.94
N ASP A 400 -0.07 -16.57 -24.01
CA ASP A 400 0.36 -17.97 -23.95
C ASP A 400 1.89 -18.06 -23.81
N ASP A 401 2.41 -17.60 -22.67
CA ASP A 401 3.82 -17.67 -22.31
C ASP A 401 4.03 -18.58 -21.07
N PRO A 402 5.27 -19.01 -20.77
CA PRO A 402 5.56 -19.84 -19.61
C PRO A 402 5.23 -19.18 -18.25
N ASP A 403 5.07 -17.85 -18.20
CA ASP A 403 4.72 -17.11 -16.98
C ASP A 403 3.20 -16.90 -16.83
N HIS A 404 2.41 -17.37 -17.81
CA HIS A 404 0.97 -17.14 -17.93
C HIS A 404 0.62 -15.65 -17.77
N SER A 405 1.35 -14.77 -18.42
CA SER A 405 1.23 -13.33 -18.36
C SER A 405 -0.21 -12.89 -18.67
N CYS A 406 -0.74 -11.99 -17.85
CA CYS A 406 -2.07 -11.43 -18.01
C CYS A 406 -2.04 -9.92 -17.75
N TYR A 407 -2.59 -9.15 -18.68
CA TYR A 407 -2.70 -7.70 -18.60
C TYR A 407 -4.16 -7.30 -18.48
N TYR A 408 -4.42 -6.36 -17.58
CA TYR A 408 -5.68 -5.63 -17.52
C TYR A 408 -5.39 -4.18 -17.87
N ILE A 409 -5.93 -3.72 -18.98
CA ILE A 409 -5.68 -2.38 -19.53
C ILE A 409 -7.01 -1.63 -19.56
N HIS A 410 -7.10 -0.55 -18.79
CA HIS A 410 -8.31 0.26 -18.77
C HIS A 410 -8.38 1.14 -20.02
N PRO A 411 -9.45 1.07 -20.84
CA PRO A 411 -9.53 1.78 -22.11
C PRO A 411 -9.51 3.31 -21.92
N GLU A 412 -10.16 3.80 -20.87
CA GLU A 412 -10.32 5.25 -20.68
C GLU A 412 -9.23 5.90 -19.83
N THR A 413 -8.38 5.11 -19.16
CA THR A 413 -7.40 5.67 -18.21
C THR A 413 -5.98 5.16 -18.45
N ALA A 414 -5.80 4.34 -19.50
CA ALA A 414 -4.55 3.67 -19.87
C ALA A 414 -3.83 2.94 -18.72
N THR A 415 -4.54 2.65 -17.63
CA THR A 415 -3.92 2.05 -16.46
C THR A 415 -3.78 0.57 -16.67
N VAL A 416 -2.53 0.12 -16.53
CA VAL A 416 -2.15 -1.27 -16.77
C VAL A 416 -1.89 -1.97 -15.46
N ARG A 417 -2.54 -3.11 -15.27
CA ARG A 417 -2.19 -4.07 -14.24
C ARG A 417 -1.66 -5.34 -14.88
N TYR A 418 -0.44 -5.70 -14.54
CA TYR A 418 0.21 -6.94 -14.98
C TYR A 418 0.13 -8.01 -13.89
N VAL A 419 -0.18 -9.25 -14.28
CA VAL A 419 -0.28 -10.42 -13.39
C VAL A 419 0.38 -11.60 -14.08
N ASN A 420 1.44 -12.13 -13.47
CA ASN A 420 2.15 -13.32 -13.90
C ASN A 420 2.07 -14.43 -12.84
N SER A 421 2.72 -15.57 -13.06
CA SER A 421 2.66 -16.71 -12.15
C SER A 421 3.20 -16.38 -10.77
N THR A 422 4.31 -15.63 -10.69
CA THR A 422 4.85 -15.18 -9.41
C THR A 422 3.86 -14.25 -8.67
N ALA A 423 3.20 -13.33 -9.37
CA ALA A 423 2.19 -12.44 -8.79
C ALA A 423 0.96 -13.22 -8.30
N ARG A 424 0.56 -14.30 -8.99
CA ARG A 424 -0.52 -15.21 -8.55
C ARG A 424 -0.13 -15.94 -7.27
N TRP A 425 1.09 -16.46 -7.17
CA TRP A 425 1.60 -17.04 -5.93
C TRP A 425 1.57 -16.04 -4.78
N LYS A 426 2.08 -14.83 -5.00
CA LYS A 426 2.05 -13.75 -3.99
C LYS A 426 0.61 -13.37 -3.60
N TYR A 427 -0.32 -13.39 -4.55
CA TYR A 427 -1.74 -13.18 -4.27
C TYR A 427 -2.28 -14.25 -3.32
N TRP A 428 -2.06 -15.53 -3.60
CA TRP A 428 -2.57 -16.62 -2.77
C TRP A 428 -1.89 -16.66 -1.40
N MET A 429 -0.57 -16.53 -1.37
CA MET A 429 0.23 -16.59 -0.14
C MET A 429 -0.07 -15.45 0.82
N TYR A 430 -0.47 -14.26 0.34
CA TYR A 430 -0.77 -13.11 1.20
C TYR A 430 -2.20 -12.58 1.04
N THR A 431 -2.56 -12.08 -0.14
CA THR A 431 -3.83 -11.34 -0.32
C THR A 431 -5.07 -12.22 -0.07
N ALA A 432 -5.07 -13.45 -0.56
CA ALA A 432 -6.16 -14.39 -0.36
C ALA A 432 -6.22 -14.84 1.10
N LEU A 433 -5.13 -15.37 1.66
CA LEU A 433 -5.10 -15.95 3.00
C LEU A 433 -5.22 -14.91 4.13
N HIS A 434 -4.51 -13.78 4.02
CA HIS A 434 -4.43 -12.79 5.09
C HIS A 434 -5.59 -11.79 5.07
N ARG A 435 -6.08 -11.42 3.89
CA ARG A 435 -7.18 -10.44 3.76
C ARG A 435 -8.53 -11.09 3.43
N LEU A 436 -8.57 -12.42 3.29
CA LEU A 436 -9.71 -13.20 2.82
C LEU A 436 -10.30 -12.68 1.52
N ARG A 437 -9.43 -12.13 0.65
CA ARG A 437 -9.84 -11.67 -0.66
C ARG A 437 -9.81 -12.86 -1.61
N ILE A 438 -10.88 -13.65 -1.59
CA ILE A 438 -11.12 -14.78 -2.50
C ILE A 438 -12.42 -14.54 -3.27
N GLN A 439 -12.53 -15.13 -4.45
CA GLN A 439 -13.75 -15.07 -5.26
C GLN A 439 -14.93 -15.62 -4.43
N GLY A 440 -16.10 -14.97 -4.50
CA GLY A 440 -17.24 -15.23 -3.61
C GLY A 440 -17.28 -14.30 -2.39
N LEU A 441 -16.23 -14.27 -1.56
CA LEU A 441 -16.14 -13.32 -0.43
C LEU A 441 -15.92 -11.87 -0.88
N ASN A 442 -15.25 -11.67 -2.02
CA ASN A 442 -15.02 -10.33 -2.56
C ASN A 442 -16.32 -9.61 -2.95
N SER A 443 -17.37 -10.34 -3.32
CA SER A 443 -18.65 -9.76 -3.74
C SER A 443 -19.46 -9.16 -2.58
N SER A 444 -19.15 -9.54 -1.33
CA SER A 444 -19.80 -8.99 -0.14
C SER A 444 -18.76 -8.57 0.91
N PRO A 445 -18.45 -7.27 1.01
CA PRO A 445 -17.54 -6.74 2.04
C PRO A 445 -17.96 -7.12 3.46
N THR A 446 -19.28 -7.18 3.71
CA THR A 446 -19.84 -7.57 5.02
C THR A 446 -19.57 -9.04 5.32
N LEU A 447 -19.88 -9.95 4.39
CA LEU A 447 -19.62 -11.38 4.59
C LEU A 447 -18.14 -11.65 4.85
N ARG A 448 -17.26 -11.06 4.04
CA ARG A 448 -15.80 -11.18 4.22
C ARG A 448 -15.35 -10.69 5.59
N LYS A 449 -15.85 -9.53 6.03
CA LYS A 449 -15.56 -9.00 7.37
C LYS A 449 -16.07 -9.93 8.46
N SER A 450 -17.29 -10.45 8.36
CA SER A 450 -17.86 -11.38 9.36
C SER A 450 -17.06 -12.67 9.49
N VAL A 451 -16.68 -13.29 8.36
CA VAL A 451 -15.82 -14.49 8.37
C VAL A 451 -14.47 -14.18 9.01
N LEU A 452 -13.85 -13.05 8.64
CA LEU A 452 -12.58 -12.63 9.24
C LEU A 452 -12.72 -12.40 10.75
N TRP A 453 -13.80 -11.76 11.21
CA TRP A 453 -14.09 -11.53 12.63
C TRP A 453 -14.15 -12.84 13.42
N VAL A 454 -14.87 -13.84 12.90
CA VAL A 454 -14.97 -15.17 13.55
C VAL A 454 -13.61 -15.85 13.63
N LEU A 455 -12.83 -15.83 12.55
CA LEU A 455 -11.50 -16.44 12.51
C LEU A 455 -10.52 -15.72 13.44
N LEU A 456 -10.52 -14.39 13.46
CA LEU A 456 -9.71 -13.58 14.38
C LEU A 456 -10.10 -13.82 15.84
N LEU A 457 -11.38 -14.01 16.14
CA LEU A 457 -11.85 -14.34 17.48
C LEU A 457 -11.34 -15.71 17.91
N GLY A 458 -11.42 -16.71 17.02
CA GLY A 458 -10.85 -18.03 17.24
C GLY A 458 -9.34 -18.00 17.50
N GLY A 459 -8.59 -17.23 16.70
CA GLY A 459 -7.17 -16.97 16.92
C GLY A 459 -6.89 -16.30 18.27
N THR A 460 -7.68 -15.29 18.63
CA THR A 460 -7.56 -14.56 19.90
C THR A 460 -7.76 -15.48 21.11
N VAL A 461 -8.81 -16.31 21.11
CA VAL A 461 -9.06 -17.27 22.21
C VAL A 461 -7.95 -18.32 22.29
N CYS A 462 -7.46 -18.80 21.14
CA CYS A 462 -6.33 -19.73 21.09
C CYS A 462 -5.06 -19.10 21.69
N SER A 463 -4.74 -17.86 21.34
CA SER A 463 -3.58 -17.13 21.88
C SER A 463 -3.74 -16.77 23.35
N LEU A 464 -4.91 -16.27 23.77
CA LEU A 464 -5.20 -15.94 25.16
C LEU A 464 -5.05 -17.16 26.08
N SER A 465 -5.61 -18.30 25.67
CA SER A 465 -5.43 -19.54 26.42
C SER A 465 -3.96 -19.97 26.47
N GLY A 466 -3.19 -19.75 25.40
CA GLY A 466 -1.74 -19.94 25.38
C GLY A 466 -1.01 -19.06 26.40
N VAL A 467 -1.35 -17.77 26.48
CA VAL A 467 -0.79 -16.82 27.48
C VAL A 467 -1.07 -17.32 28.89
N VAL A 468 -2.32 -17.66 29.20
CA VAL A 468 -2.70 -18.14 30.53
C VAL A 468 -1.93 -19.41 30.91
N LEU A 469 -1.77 -20.34 29.97
CA LEU A 469 -1.00 -21.57 30.21
C LEU A 469 0.50 -21.29 30.38
N GLY A 470 1.05 -20.33 29.62
CA GLY A 470 2.44 -19.88 29.70
C GLY A 470 2.76 -19.22 31.04
N VAL A 471 1.95 -18.26 31.48
CA VAL A 471 2.09 -17.59 32.79
C VAL A 471 2.05 -18.63 33.92
N ARG A 472 1.06 -19.52 33.92
CA ARG A 472 0.97 -20.60 34.92
C ARG A 472 2.13 -21.59 34.86
N TYR A 473 2.76 -21.76 33.70
CA TYR A 473 3.96 -22.59 33.58
C TYR A 473 5.17 -21.90 34.23
N ILE A 474 5.37 -20.61 33.95
CA ILE A 474 6.46 -19.80 34.53
C ILE A 474 6.30 -19.69 36.05
N GLU A 475 5.11 -19.35 36.56
CA GLU A 475 4.83 -19.26 37.99
C GLU A 475 5.18 -20.56 38.74
N ARG A 476 4.80 -21.72 38.17
CA ARG A 476 5.13 -23.03 38.75
C ARG A 476 6.63 -23.30 38.76
N LYS A 477 7.38 -22.84 37.75
CA LYS A 477 8.83 -22.98 37.69
C LYS A 477 9.54 -22.06 38.69
N CYS A 478 9.10 -20.81 38.81
CA CYS A 478 9.61 -19.87 39.81
C CYS A 478 9.38 -20.38 41.23
N ARG A 479 8.14 -20.79 41.57
CA ARG A 479 7.82 -21.34 42.91
C ARG A 479 8.63 -22.59 43.28
N LYS A 480 8.99 -23.43 42.29
CA LYS A 480 9.87 -24.59 42.53
C LYS A 480 11.32 -24.21 42.75
N LYS A 481 11.77 -23.09 42.19
CA LYS A 481 13.13 -22.57 42.38
C LYS A 481 13.27 -21.82 43.71
N THR A 482 12.21 -21.23 44.24
CA THR A 482 12.19 -20.61 45.59
C THR A 482 12.08 -21.62 46.72
N ARG A 483 11.60 -22.85 46.43
CA ARG A 483 11.49 -23.95 47.40
C ARG A 483 12.70 -24.90 47.40
N ARG A 484 13.65 -24.68 46.50
CA ARG A 484 14.96 -25.33 46.46
C ARG A 484 15.98 -24.30 46.88
#